data_AF-A0A560BTT6-F1
#
_entry.id   AF-A0A560BTT6-F1
#
_cell.length_a   1.000
_cell.length_b   1.000
_cell.length_c   1.000
_cell.angle_alpha   90.00
_cell.angle_beta   90.00
_cell.angle_gamma   90.00
#
_symmetry.space_group_name_H-M   'P 1'
#
loop_
_entity.id
_entity.type
_entity.pdbx_description
1 polymer ?
#
loop_
_entity_poly.entity_id
_entity_poly.type
_entity_poly.pdbx_seq_one_letter_code
_entity_poly.pdbx_strand_id
1 'polypeptide(L)'
;MAISRADLFRGRIRSESTPAQPTPAAPQAVQARIGAGCLSYTGTDCRMCGDHCDRGAIRFRPLGRGRWLPVIEEGNCTGCGDCAAVCPVKAVSMETVAA
;
A
#
# COMPACT_ATOMS: atom_id res chain seq x y z
N MET A 1 -0.65 22.16 22.39
CA MET A 1 -0.95 22.15 20.95
C MET A 1 -1.61 23.47 20.60
N ALA A 2 -0.90 24.37 19.93
CA ALA A 2 -1.47 25.62 19.41
C ALA A 2 -0.94 25.80 17.99
N ILE A 3 -1.79 25.51 17.01
CA ILE A 3 -1.48 25.72 15.59
C ILE A 3 -1.63 27.22 15.35
N SER A 4 -0.54 27.92 15.01
CA SER A 4 -0.61 29.36 14.71
C SER A 4 -1.17 29.59 13.31
N ARG A 5 -1.89 30.71 13.12
CA ARG A 5 -2.46 31.10 11.80
C ARG A 5 -1.39 31.22 10.71
N ALA A 6 -0.15 31.52 11.09
CA ALA A 6 0.99 31.60 10.18
C ALA A 6 1.40 30.22 9.61
N ASP A 7 1.22 29.14 10.36
CA ASP A 7 1.60 27.79 9.95
C ASP A 7 0.65 27.22 8.89
N LEU A 8 -0.63 27.60 8.96
CA LEU A 8 -1.65 27.26 7.96
C LEU A 8 -1.33 27.88 6.60
N PHE A 9 -0.94 29.15 6.57
CA PHE A 9 -0.61 29.87 5.33
C PHE A 9 0.67 29.37 4.65
N ARG A 10 1.64 28.85 5.42
CA ARG A 10 2.91 28.33 4.89
C ARG A 10 2.86 26.84 4.52
N GLY A 11 1.70 26.19 4.59
CA GLY A 11 1.53 24.78 4.27
C GLY A 11 2.34 23.83 5.17
N ARG A 12 2.78 24.28 6.35
CA ARG A 12 3.57 23.48 7.31
C ARG A 12 2.65 22.70 8.25
N ILE A 13 1.66 22.03 7.68
CA ILE A 13 0.92 21.01 8.43
C ILE A 13 1.88 19.83 8.63
N ARG A 14 2.28 19.59 9.88
CA ARG A 14 3.02 18.38 10.22
C ARG A 14 2.08 17.18 10.05
N SER A 15 2.03 16.62 8.84
CA SER A 15 1.70 15.21 8.68
C SER A 15 2.86 14.45 9.30
N GLU A 16 2.74 14.14 10.59
CA GLU A 16 3.67 13.26 11.28
C GLU A 16 3.46 11.85 10.70
N SER A 17 4.15 11.58 9.59
CA SER A 17 4.41 10.23 9.09
C SER A 17 5.36 9.56 10.08
N THR A 18 4.81 8.96 11.13
CA THR A 18 5.56 8.03 11.99
C THR A 18 6.19 6.97 11.10
N PRO A 19 7.51 6.70 11.20
CA PRO A 19 8.12 5.55 10.54
C PRO A 19 7.48 4.29 11.13
N ALA A 20 6.71 3.58 10.33
CA ALA A 20 6.28 2.22 10.67
C ALA A 20 7.56 1.38 10.84
N GLN A 21 7.92 1.10 12.09
CA GLN A 21 9.02 0.19 12.41
C GLN A 21 8.57 -1.22 11.97
N PRO A 22 9.25 -1.87 11.01
CA PRO A 22 8.94 -3.24 10.63
C PRO A 22 9.27 -4.15 11.82
N THR A 23 8.26 -4.83 12.35
CA THR A 23 8.49 -5.89 13.35
C THR A 23 9.02 -7.11 12.59
N PRO A 24 10.13 -7.75 13.03
CA PRO A 24 10.71 -8.87 12.31
C PRO A 24 9.70 -10.02 12.22
N ALA A 25 9.36 -10.36 10.98
CA ALA A 25 8.34 -11.34 10.66
C ALA A 25 8.75 -12.73 11.15
N ALA A 26 7.77 -13.43 11.73
CA ALA A 26 7.87 -14.81 12.18
C ALA A 26 8.17 -15.77 10.99
N PRO A 27 8.62 -17.03 11.24
CA PRO A 27 9.38 -17.86 10.29
C PRO A 27 8.62 -18.42 9.07
N GLN A 28 7.43 -17.92 8.77
CA GLN A 28 6.71 -18.16 7.51
C GLN A 28 5.73 -17.02 7.28
N ALA A 29 6.27 -15.86 6.88
CA ALA A 29 5.45 -14.70 6.56
C ALA A 29 4.67 -14.97 5.27
N VAL A 30 3.34 -15.00 5.34
CA VAL A 30 2.49 -14.97 4.14
C VAL A 30 2.34 -13.51 3.72
N GLN A 31 2.66 -13.19 2.47
CA GLN A 31 2.63 -11.83 1.94
C GLN A 31 1.79 -11.76 0.67
N ALA A 32 1.17 -10.61 0.45
CA ALA A 32 0.49 -10.32 -0.80
C ALA A 32 1.51 -10.16 -1.93
N ARG A 33 1.14 -10.61 -3.14
CA ARG A 33 1.87 -10.40 -4.39
C ARG A 33 0.93 -9.82 -5.44
N ILE A 34 1.44 -8.95 -6.29
CA ILE A 34 0.65 -8.32 -7.36
C ILE A 34 1.14 -8.80 -8.71
N GLY A 35 0.30 -9.56 -9.41
CA GLY A 35 0.56 -10.11 -10.72
C GLY A 35 0.43 -9.10 -11.86
N ALA A 36 0.97 -9.45 -13.02
CA ALA A 36 1.01 -8.62 -14.22
C ALA A 36 -0.38 -8.21 -14.76
N GLY A 37 -1.46 -8.91 -14.37
CA GLY A 37 -2.84 -8.59 -14.74
C GLY A 37 -3.45 -7.40 -14.00
N CYS A 38 -2.70 -6.69 -13.14
CA CYS A 38 -3.24 -5.54 -12.42
C CYS A 38 -3.65 -4.40 -13.38
N LEU A 39 -4.92 -3.97 -13.27
CA LEU A 39 -5.48 -2.90 -14.10
C LEU A 39 -4.75 -1.55 -13.94
N SER A 40 -4.10 -1.33 -12.80
CA SER A 40 -3.28 -0.15 -12.54
C SER A 40 -2.06 -0.05 -13.48
N TYR A 41 -1.57 -1.16 -14.01
CA TYR A 41 -0.48 -1.14 -14.99
C TYR A 41 -0.90 -0.60 -16.36
N THR A 42 -2.19 -0.60 -16.70
CA THR A 42 -2.70 -0.30 -18.04
C THR A 42 -3.47 1.02 -18.14
N GLY A 43 -3.42 1.86 -17.11
CA GLY A 43 -4.02 3.20 -17.12
C GLY A 43 -5.39 3.28 -16.43
N THR A 44 -5.85 2.19 -15.83
CA THR A 44 -7.09 2.16 -15.04
C THR A 44 -6.78 2.42 -13.57
N ASP A 45 -7.44 3.40 -12.95
CA ASP A 45 -7.24 3.76 -11.55
C ASP A 45 -8.05 2.85 -10.59
N CYS A 46 -7.74 1.54 -10.57
CA CYS A 46 -8.53 0.55 -9.82
C CYS A 46 -8.34 0.64 -8.29
N ARG A 47 -7.08 0.66 -7.82
CA ARG A 47 -6.61 0.86 -6.41
C ARG A 47 -7.30 0.11 -5.26
N MET A 48 -8.31 -0.72 -5.52
CA MET A 48 -9.13 -1.39 -4.50
C MET A 48 -8.31 -2.19 -3.48
N CYS A 49 -7.24 -2.87 -3.91
CA CYS A 49 -6.40 -3.60 -2.98
C CYS A 49 -5.69 -2.68 -1.96
N GLY A 50 -5.33 -1.46 -2.35
CA GLY A 50 -4.76 -0.47 -1.42
C GLY A 50 -5.81 0.19 -0.55
N ASP A 51 -7.00 0.45 -1.09
CA ASP A 51 -8.10 1.07 -0.34
C ASP A 51 -8.65 0.16 0.75
N HIS A 52 -8.62 -1.16 0.52
CA HIS A 52 -8.99 -2.19 1.51
C HIS A 52 -7.82 -2.70 2.36
N CYS A 53 -6.64 -2.09 2.24
CA CYS A 53 -5.51 -2.45 3.08
C CYS A 53 -5.44 -1.55 4.31
N ASP A 54 -6.06 -1.96 5.41
CA ASP A 54 -6.09 -1.20 6.67
C ASP A 54 -4.69 -0.88 7.22
N ARG A 55 -3.72 -1.77 6.97
CA ARG A 55 -2.32 -1.58 7.37
C ARG A 55 -1.56 -0.59 6.47
N GLY A 56 -2.15 -0.16 5.36
CA GLY A 56 -1.51 0.71 4.38
C GLY A 56 -0.29 0.09 3.71
N ALA A 57 -0.24 -1.25 3.63
CA ALA A 57 0.90 -1.98 3.07
C ALA A 57 1.02 -1.85 1.54
N ILE A 58 -0.08 -1.53 0.84
CA ILE A 58 -0.07 -1.38 -0.62
C ILE A 58 -0.06 0.10 -0.99
N ARG A 59 0.99 0.56 -1.66
CA ARG A 59 1.16 1.93 -2.14
C ARG A 59 1.13 1.96 -3.65
N PHE A 60 0.60 3.04 -4.23
CA PHE A 60 0.63 3.26 -5.67
C PHE A 60 1.57 4.40 -6.00
N ARG A 61 2.56 4.12 -6.85
CA ARG A 61 3.52 5.09 -7.38
C ARG A 61 3.11 5.48 -8.80
N PRO A 62 3.01 6.78 -9.13
CA PRO A 62 2.70 7.19 -10.50
C PRO A 62 3.79 6.71 -11.47
N LEU A 63 3.40 6.07 -12.57
CA LEU A 63 4.28 5.74 -13.70
C LEU A 63 4.08 6.69 -14.90
N GLY A 64 3.08 7.57 -14.83
CA GLY A 64 2.68 8.46 -15.91
C GLY A 64 1.67 7.81 -16.88
N ARG A 65 1.05 8.64 -17.74
CA ARG A 65 0.01 8.21 -18.69
C ARG A 65 -1.16 7.45 -18.05
N GLY A 66 -1.56 7.86 -16.84
CA GLY A 66 -2.63 7.23 -16.07
C GLY A 66 -2.25 5.89 -15.40
N ARG A 67 -1.02 5.40 -15.60
CA ARG A 67 -0.54 4.13 -15.04
C ARG A 67 0.03 4.32 -13.65
N TRP A 68 -0.14 3.29 -12.83
CA TRP A 68 0.34 3.23 -11.46
C TRP A 68 1.07 1.91 -11.20
N LEU A 69 2.20 2.00 -10.52
CA LEU A 69 2.94 0.86 -10.00
C LEU A 69 2.48 0.62 -8.56
N PRO A 70 1.73 -0.46 -8.29
CA PRO A 70 1.48 -0.87 -6.92
C PRO A 70 2.74 -1.51 -6.33
N VAL A 71 3.08 -1.12 -5.11
CA VAL A 71 4.25 -1.54 -4.34
C VAL A 71 3.76 -2.03 -2.98
N ILE A 72 4.24 -3.18 -2.54
CA ILE A 72 3.91 -3.74 -1.23
C ILE A 72 5.07 -3.46 -0.28
N GLU A 73 4.78 -2.76 0.80
CA GLU A 73 5.67 -2.53 1.93
C GLU A 73 5.60 -3.76 2.83
N GLU A 74 6.57 -4.66 2.68
CA GLU A 74 6.57 -6.00 3.31
C GLU A 74 6.40 -5.91 4.84
N GLY A 75 7.07 -4.96 5.47
CA GLY A 75 7.00 -4.73 6.92
C GLY A 75 5.62 -4.30 7.45
N ASN A 76 4.71 -3.87 6.56
CA ASN A 76 3.34 -3.52 6.92
C ASN A 76 2.33 -4.60 6.52
N CYS A 77 2.70 -5.54 5.64
CA CYS A 77 1.81 -6.62 5.22
C CYS A 77 1.71 -7.68 6.33
N THR A 78 0.50 -7.91 6.83
CA THR A 78 0.24 -8.93 7.86
C THR A 78 -0.17 -10.28 7.29
N GLY A 79 -0.40 -10.37 5.97
CA GLY A 79 -0.91 -11.58 5.35
C GLY A 79 -2.42 -11.80 5.50
N CYS A 80 -3.20 -10.77 5.87
CA CYS A 80 -4.65 -10.91 6.13
C CYS A 80 -5.49 -11.36 4.92
N GLY A 81 -5.07 -10.99 3.70
CA GLY A 81 -5.74 -11.42 2.46
C GLY A 81 -6.90 -10.55 1.98
N ASP A 82 -7.27 -9.47 2.67
CA ASP A 82 -8.38 -8.59 2.25
C ASP A 82 -8.20 -8.04 0.84
N CYS A 83 -6.96 -7.63 0.53
CA CYS A 83 -6.57 -7.17 -0.80
C CYS A 83 -6.80 -8.21 -1.92
N ALA A 84 -6.60 -9.50 -1.63
CA ALA A 84 -6.84 -10.58 -2.57
C ALA A 84 -8.35 -10.83 -2.75
N ALA A 85 -9.12 -10.74 -1.66
CA ALA A 85 -10.57 -10.94 -1.68
C ALA A 85 -11.31 -9.88 -2.52
N VAL A 86 -10.87 -8.62 -2.48
CA VAL A 86 -11.54 -7.51 -3.22
C VAL A 86 -11.03 -7.32 -4.64
N CYS A 87 -10.00 -8.06 -5.08
CA CYS A 87 -9.40 -7.84 -6.39
C CYS A 87 -10.34 -8.33 -7.52
N PRO A 88 -10.87 -7.44 -8.38
CA PRO A 88 -11.92 -7.79 -9.35
C PRO A 88 -11.40 -8.67 -10.48
N VAL A 89 -10.10 -8.58 -10.75
CA VAL A 89 -9.39 -9.34 -11.79
C VAL A 89 -8.49 -10.43 -11.21
N LYS A 90 -8.57 -10.69 -9.89
CA LYS A 90 -7.75 -11.69 -9.19
C LYS A 90 -6.24 -11.57 -9.47
N ALA A 91 -5.76 -10.34 -9.62
CA ALA A 91 -4.35 -10.04 -9.84
C ALA A 91 -3.53 -9.99 -8.53
N VAL A 92 -4.15 -10.20 -7.37
CA VAL A 92 -3.47 -10.24 -6.07
C VAL A 92 -3.50 -11.68 -5.56
N SER A 93 -2.33 -12.23 -5.23
CA SER A 93 -2.15 -13.55 -4.62
C SER A 93 -1.57 -13.43 -3.21
N MET A 94 -1.72 -14.47 -2.39
CA MET A 94 -1.07 -14.60 -1.09
C MET A 94 -0.05 -15.72 -1.18
N GLU A 95 1.21 -15.41 -0.90
CA GLU A 95 2.35 -16.32 -1.10
C GLU A 95 3.19 -16.38 0.18
N THR A 96 3.76 -17.55 0.48
CA THR A 96 4.72 -17.69 1.57
C THR A 96 6.06 -17.10 1.15
N VAL A 97 6.60 -16.19 1.96
CA VAL A 97 7.91 -15.58 1.74
C VAL A 97 8.93 -16.31 2.59
N ALA A 98 9.99 -16.81 1.96
CA ALA A 98 11.14 -17.34 2.67
C ALA A 98 11.94 -16.17 3.26
N ALA A 99 12.24 -16.25 4.55
CA ALA A 99 13.06 -15.28 5.27
C ALA A 99 14.54 -15.33 4.84
#